data_AF-A0A7C3CFL2-F1
#
_entry.id   AF-A0A7C3CFL2-F1
#
_cell.length_a   1.000
_cell.length_b   1.000
_cell.length_c   1.000
_cell.angle_alpha   90.00
_cell.angle_beta   90.00
_cell.angle_gamma   90.00
#
_symmetry.space_group_name_H-M   'P 1'
#
loop_
_entity.id
_entity.type
_entity.pdbx_description
1 polymer ?
#
loop_
_entity_poly.entity_id
_entity_poly.type
_entity_poly.pdbx_seq_one_letter_code
_entity_poly.pdbx_strand_id
1 'polypeptide(L)'
;QAFAEALEPAGFDPKAFLPSYGMAEMSLAISFAELEAPMKVDRVDRAQYKLAGRAVPSGNPDPQKTRVFVSCGRPLPGHELKVVDREGRTLGEREIGHIWVKGPSMMDGYYRNPEATAEVMREDGFMDTGDMGYLLDGEIVITGRAKDLILYHGRNIWPQDIEWAAEQVEPLRSGDVAAFALEGDGGHEKVIVLAQCRLKDPEEMEDLRTRISAAVHRAVGVECDIVLVPPKSLPFTSSGKLSRSKARAMFLAGEILPLQVPGNDGAELQAAVNA
;
A
#
# COMPACT_ATOMS: atom_id res chain seq x y z
N GLN A 1 7.85 1.85 -17.08
CA GLN A 1 8.86 1.78 -18.15
C GLN A 1 8.58 0.59 -19.05
N ALA A 2 8.63 -0.65 -18.54
CA ALA A 2 8.36 -1.87 -19.34
C ALA A 2 7.10 -1.83 -20.22
N PHE A 3 5.96 -1.33 -19.72
CA PHE A 3 4.73 -1.21 -20.53
C PHE A 3 4.89 -0.28 -21.74
N ALA A 4 5.50 0.89 -21.54
CA ALA A 4 5.69 1.86 -22.61
C ALA A 4 6.68 1.34 -23.65
N GLU A 5 7.78 0.72 -23.21
CA GLU A 5 8.76 0.07 -24.10
C GLU A 5 8.13 -1.07 -24.90
N ALA A 6 7.29 -1.89 -24.26
CA ALA A 6 6.61 -3.00 -24.91
C ALA A 6 5.59 -2.54 -25.98
N LEU A 7 4.97 -1.38 -25.79
CA LEU A 7 3.95 -0.83 -26.70
C LEU A 7 4.45 0.31 -27.60
N GLU A 8 5.70 0.73 -27.46
CA GLU A 8 6.34 1.71 -28.33
C GLU A 8 6.21 1.31 -29.82
N PRO A 9 6.43 0.04 -30.23
CA PRO A 9 6.23 -0.37 -31.63
C PRO A 9 4.79 -0.22 -32.14
N ALA A 10 3.81 -0.15 -31.24
CA ALA A 10 2.40 0.08 -31.56
C ALA A 10 2.04 1.58 -31.54
N GLY A 11 3.01 2.48 -31.36
CA GLY A 11 2.83 3.93 -31.35
C GLY A 11 2.45 4.52 -29.99
N PHE A 12 2.67 3.79 -28.89
CA PHE A 12 2.41 4.32 -27.55
C PHE A 12 3.42 5.42 -27.19
N ASP A 13 2.93 6.63 -26.90
CA ASP A 13 3.74 7.72 -26.34
C ASP A 13 3.77 7.60 -24.81
N PRO A 14 4.95 7.51 -24.15
CA PRO A 14 5.06 7.54 -22.70
C PRO A 14 4.38 8.74 -22.01
N LYS A 15 4.18 9.86 -22.73
CA LYS A 15 3.43 11.03 -22.25
C LYS A 15 1.92 10.80 -22.18
N ALA A 16 1.42 9.69 -22.71
CA ALA A 16 0.02 9.28 -22.57
C ALA A 16 -0.30 8.78 -21.15
N PHE A 17 0.71 8.50 -20.32
CA PHE A 17 0.46 8.22 -18.90
C PHE A 17 -0.06 9.45 -18.19
N LEU A 18 -1.23 9.30 -17.56
CA LEU A 18 -1.86 10.35 -16.75
C LEU A 18 -2.06 9.87 -15.30
N PRO A 19 -1.01 9.91 -14.47
CA PRO A 19 -1.16 9.68 -13.04
C PRO A 19 -2.25 10.58 -12.45
N SER A 20 -3.10 9.96 -11.62
CA SER A 20 -4.30 10.57 -11.11
C SER A 20 -4.57 10.05 -9.70
N TYR A 21 -5.14 10.90 -8.84
CA TYR A 21 -5.60 10.50 -7.51
C TYR A 21 -7.10 10.78 -7.35
N GLY A 22 -7.78 9.88 -6.64
CA GLY A 22 -9.22 9.81 -6.65
C GLY A 22 -9.82 8.75 -5.73
N MET A 23 -11.06 8.98 -5.30
CA MET A 23 -11.84 8.09 -4.44
C MET A 23 -13.35 8.35 -4.60
N ALA A 24 -14.17 7.42 -4.10
CA ALA A 24 -15.64 7.50 -4.25
C ALA A 24 -16.25 8.67 -3.48
N GLU A 25 -15.66 8.99 -2.33
CA GLU A 25 -16.07 10.08 -1.44
C GLU A 25 -15.80 11.48 -2.05
N MET A 26 -15.01 11.55 -3.13
CA MET A 26 -14.80 12.74 -3.96
C MET A 26 -15.41 12.57 -5.36
N SER A 27 -16.47 11.76 -5.46
CA SER A 27 -17.11 11.26 -6.68
C SER A 27 -16.21 10.40 -7.57
N LEU A 28 -15.01 10.88 -7.92
CA LEU A 28 -13.98 10.10 -8.59
C LEU A 28 -12.59 10.73 -8.48
N ALA A 29 -12.41 11.97 -8.94
CA ALA A 29 -11.09 12.55 -9.20
C ALA A 29 -10.80 13.74 -8.30
N ILE A 30 -9.57 13.81 -7.80
CA ILE A 30 -9.08 14.86 -6.90
C ILE A 30 -7.94 15.65 -7.56
N SER A 31 -6.99 14.94 -8.17
CA SER A 31 -5.83 15.54 -8.84
C SER A 31 -5.45 14.77 -10.07
N PHE A 32 -4.93 15.48 -11.09
CA PHE A 32 -4.34 14.91 -12.29
C PHE A 32 -2.94 15.49 -12.51
N ALA A 33 -2.04 14.65 -13.03
CA ALA A 33 -0.82 15.13 -13.67
C ALA A 33 -1.15 16.00 -14.88
N GLU A 34 -0.16 16.79 -15.31
CA GLU A 34 -0.29 17.64 -16.49
C GLU A 34 -0.46 16.77 -17.77
N LEU A 35 -1.43 17.12 -18.60
CA LEU A 35 -1.69 16.41 -19.86
C LEU A 35 -0.48 16.51 -20.79
N GLU A 36 -0.14 15.39 -21.44
CA GLU A 36 0.97 15.29 -22.41
C GLU A 36 2.37 15.61 -21.83
N ALA A 37 2.47 15.78 -20.51
CA ALA A 37 3.75 15.93 -19.83
C ALA A 37 4.35 14.55 -19.52
N PRO A 38 5.69 14.42 -19.46
CA PRO A 38 6.33 13.21 -18.96
C PRO A 38 5.88 12.92 -17.52
N MET A 39 5.63 11.65 -17.22
CA MET A 39 5.33 11.19 -15.86
C MET A 39 6.44 11.62 -14.89
N LYS A 40 6.08 12.42 -13.88
CA LYS A 40 6.99 12.87 -12.84
C LYS A 40 7.13 11.79 -11.77
N VAL A 41 8.37 11.44 -11.47
CA VAL A 41 8.72 10.49 -10.42
C VAL A 41 9.67 11.13 -9.42
N ASP A 42 9.43 10.90 -8.14
CA ASP A 42 10.31 11.34 -7.06
C ASP A 42 11.08 10.13 -6.52
N ARG A 43 12.40 10.27 -6.42
CA ARG A 43 13.28 9.23 -5.89
C ARG A 43 13.71 9.64 -4.50
N VAL A 44 13.24 8.91 -3.49
CA VAL A 44 13.47 9.23 -2.09
C VAL A 44 14.39 8.22 -1.43
N ASP A 45 15.15 8.66 -0.44
CA ASP A 45 15.97 7.80 0.39
C ASP A 45 15.07 6.89 1.22
N ARG A 46 15.28 5.57 1.08
CA ARG A 46 14.41 4.58 1.68
C ARG A 46 14.52 4.52 3.20
N ALA A 47 15.70 4.81 3.77
CA ALA A 47 15.89 4.78 5.22
C ALA A 47 15.21 5.98 5.88
N GLN A 48 15.39 7.17 5.30
CA GLN A 48 14.76 8.41 5.78
C GLN A 48 13.23 8.32 5.67
N TYR A 49 12.72 7.79 4.55
CA TYR A 49 11.29 7.57 4.35
C TYR A 49 10.65 6.71 5.46
N LYS A 50 11.35 5.68 5.95
CA LYS A 50 10.86 4.77 7.00
C LYS A 50 10.93 5.33 8.41
N LEU A 51 11.83 6.28 8.68
CA LEU A 51 12.15 6.76 10.03
C LEU A 51 11.69 8.20 10.30
N ALA A 52 11.81 9.09 9.30
CA ALA A 52 11.73 10.53 9.49
C ALA A 52 10.36 11.13 9.13
N GLY A 53 9.40 10.32 8.67
CA GLY A 53 8.12 10.83 8.17
C GLY A 53 8.31 11.86 7.04
N ARG A 54 9.40 11.76 6.28
CA ARG A 54 9.76 12.75 5.24
C ARG A 54 10.34 12.08 4.00
N ALA A 55 9.94 12.57 2.85
CA ALA A 55 10.42 12.18 1.52
C ALA A 55 11.70 12.92 1.15
N VAL A 56 12.84 12.49 1.71
CA VAL A 56 14.16 13.08 1.41
C VAL A 56 14.63 12.61 0.03
N PRO A 57 14.99 13.51 -0.91
CA PRO A 57 15.55 13.12 -2.21
C PRO A 57 16.77 12.20 -2.04
N SER A 58 16.82 11.11 -2.80
CA SER A 58 18.01 10.26 -2.80
C SER A 58 19.04 10.74 -3.81
N GLY A 59 20.26 10.99 -3.33
CA GLY A 59 21.44 11.12 -4.20
C GLY A 59 22.05 9.78 -4.61
N ASN A 60 21.47 8.65 -4.17
CA ASN A 60 22.02 7.32 -4.40
C ASN A 60 21.40 6.68 -5.66
N PRO A 61 22.19 6.24 -6.65
CA PRO A 61 21.66 5.53 -7.81
C PRO A 61 21.21 4.09 -7.49
N ASP A 62 21.59 3.54 -6.33
CA ASP A 62 21.26 2.17 -5.93
C ASP A 62 19.73 1.99 -5.73
N PRO A 63 19.07 1.17 -6.57
CA PRO A 63 17.63 0.90 -6.44
C PRO A 63 17.23 0.30 -5.09
N GLN A 64 18.14 -0.37 -4.38
CA GLN A 64 17.82 -0.97 -3.08
C GLN A 64 17.70 0.07 -1.96
N LYS A 65 18.40 1.20 -2.12
CA LYS A 65 18.44 2.32 -1.17
C LYS A 65 17.47 3.44 -1.52
N THR A 66 16.82 3.34 -2.68
CA THR A 66 15.84 4.31 -3.14
C THR A 66 14.44 3.73 -3.12
N ARG A 67 13.47 4.62 -2.91
CA ARG A 67 12.06 4.36 -3.14
C ARG A 67 11.56 5.34 -4.19
N VAL A 68 10.80 4.85 -5.16
CA VAL A 68 10.29 5.69 -6.25
C VAL A 68 8.80 5.89 -6.04
N PHE A 69 8.36 7.15 -6.06
CA PHE A 69 6.96 7.52 -6.05
C PHE A 69 6.58 8.25 -7.34
N VAL A 70 5.33 8.08 -7.75
CA VAL A 70 4.75 8.81 -8.88
C VAL A 70 4.00 10.01 -8.34
N SER A 71 4.22 11.19 -8.94
CA SER A 71 3.38 12.35 -8.67
C SER A 71 2.01 12.17 -9.31
N CYS A 72 0.95 12.38 -8.53
CA CYS A 72 -0.44 12.37 -9.00
C CYS A 72 -0.94 13.77 -9.37
N GLY A 73 -0.03 14.74 -9.51
CA GLY A 73 -0.29 16.07 -10.03
C GLY A 73 -1.03 17.01 -9.07
N ARG A 74 -1.59 18.09 -9.61
CA ARG A 74 -2.19 19.18 -8.83
C ARG A 74 -3.70 18.93 -8.62
N PRO A 75 -4.29 19.45 -7.53
CA PRO A 75 -5.73 19.45 -7.35
C PRO A 75 -6.47 20.00 -8.57
N LEU A 76 -7.61 19.38 -8.88
CA LEU A 76 -8.52 19.88 -9.89
C LEU A 76 -9.08 21.25 -9.48
N PRO A 77 -9.56 22.07 -10.44
CA PRO A 77 -10.17 23.36 -10.13
C PRO A 77 -11.26 23.26 -9.04
N GLY A 78 -11.21 24.15 -8.06
CA GLY A 78 -12.13 24.16 -6.93
C GLY A 78 -11.90 23.06 -5.88
N HIS A 79 -10.90 22.19 -6.07
CA HIS A 79 -10.48 21.21 -5.07
C HIS A 79 -9.28 21.75 -4.31
N GLU A 80 -9.31 21.54 -3.01
CA GLU A 80 -8.23 21.85 -2.09
C GLU A 80 -7.72 20.55 -1.49
N LEU A 81 -6.42 20.49 -1.27
CA LEU A 81 -5.74 19.37 -0.63
C LEU A 81 -4.76 19.95 0.38
N LYS A 82 -4.62 19.28 1.52
CA LYS A 82 -3.52 19.52 2.45
C LYS A 82 -3.02 18.20 3.01
N VAL A 83 -1.75 18.19 3.36
CA VAL A 83 -1.12 17.10 4.10
C VAL A 83 -0.99 17.55 5.54
N VAL A 84 -1.42 16.73 6.49
CA VAL A 84 -1.42 17.08 7.92
C VAL A 84 -0.75 16.01 8.77
N ASP A 85 -0.23 16.41 9.92
CA ASP A 85 0.26 15.48 10.94
C ASP A 85 -0.90 14.88 11.76
N ARG A 86 -0.54 14.11 12.80
CA ARG A 86 -1.52 13.46 13.71
C ARG A 86 -2.34 14.44 14.52
N GLU A 87 -1.82 15.66 14.73
CA GLU A 87 -2.49 16.73 15.45
C GLU A 87 -3.34 17.62 14.51
N GLY A 88 -3.39 17.30 13.21
CA GLY A 88 -4.14 18.05 12.21
C GLY A 88 -3.45 19.33 11.73
N ARG A 89 -2.17 19.52 12.06
CA ARG A 89 -1.39 20.68 11.59
C ARG A 89 -0.93 20.44 10.17
N THR A 90 -1.09 21.45 9.31
CA THR A 90 -0.61 21.40 7.94
C THR A 90 0.90 21.24 7.90
N LEU A 91 1.34 20.23 7.16
CA LEU A 91 2.73 19.91 6.90
C LEU A 91 3.24 20.62 5.65
N GLY A 92 4.56 20.84 5.59
CA GLY A 92 5.24 21.46 4.47
C GLY A 92 5.63 20.48 3.36
N GLU A 93 6.40 20.99 2.41
CA GLU A 93 6.93 20.22 1.29
C GLU A 93 7.72 18.98 1.74
N ARG A 94 7.40 17.84 1.12
CA ARG A 94 8.01 16.53 1.36
C ARG A 94 7.77 15.92 2.75
N GLU A 95 6.99 16.55 3.62
CA GLU A 95 6.59 15.97 4.90
C GLU A 95 5.40 15.03 4.69
N ILE A 96 5.52 13.80 5.21
CA ILE A 96 4.57 12.72 4.97
C ILE A 96 3.52 12.75 6.07
N GLY A 97 2.26 12.84 5.68
CA GLY A 97 1.14 12.89 6.61
C GLY A 97 -0.16 12.42 5.97
N HIS A 98 -1.26 12.64 6.70
CA HIS A 98 -2.61 12.34 6.24
C HIS A 98 -3.04 13.32 5.17
N ILE A 99 -3.67 12.81 4.12
CA ILE A 99 -4.21 13.63 3.04
C ILE A 99 -5.64 14.02 3.41
N TRP A 100 -5.88 15.31 3.57
CA TRP A 100 -7.21 15.88 3.74
C TRP A 100 -7.59 16.64 2.48
N VAL A 101 -8.85 16.48 2.05
CA VAL A 101 -9.35 17.07 0.80
C VAL A 101 -10.63 17.85 1.03
N LYS A 102 -10.89 18.84 0.18
CA LYS A 102 -12.12 19.63 0.15
C LYS A 102 -12.46 19.98 -1.29
N GLY A 103 -13.74 20.01 -1.66
CA GLY A 103 -14.10 20.40 -3.01
C GLY A 103 -15.57 20.15 -3.37
N PRO A 104 -15.99 20.60 -4.57
CA PRO A 104 -17.39 20.57 -5.00
C PRO A 104 -17.92 19.16 -5.29
N SER A 105 -17.04 18.15 -5.40
CA SER A 105 -17.39 16.76 -5.71
C SER A 105 -17.42 15.86 -4.46
N MET A 106 -17.19 16.44 -3.29
CA MET A 106 -17.23 15.72 -2.02
C MET A 106 -18.63 15.17 -1.75
N MET A 107 -18.70 13.97 -1.21
CA MET A 107 -19.94 13.35 -0.77
C MET A 107 -20.61 14.15 0.36
N ASP A 108 -21.93 14.00 0.50
CA ASP A 108 -22.67 14.51 1.66
C ASP A 108 -22.45 13.66 2.93
N GLY A 109 -22.02 12.40 2.74
CA GLY A 109 -21.76 11.45 3.82
C GLY A 109 -22.07 10.00 3.43
N TYR A 110 -21.75 9.08 4.33
CA TYR A 110 -22.06 7.66 4.15
C TYR A 110 -23.54 7.38 4.45
N TYR A 111 -24.18 6.63 3.55
CA TYR A 111 -25.60 6.29 3.66
C TYR A 111 -25.91 5.55 4.97
N ARG A 112 -26.80 6.12 5.80
CA ARG A 112 -27.23 5.58 7.10
C ARG A 112 -26.07 5.28 8.07
N ASN A 113 -24.94 5.97 7.93
CA ASN A 113 -23.81 5.82 8.83
C ASN A 113 -23.25 7.20 9.25
N PRO A 114 -23.98 7.92 10.13
CA PRO A 114 -23.57 9.26 10.58
C PRO A 114 -22.27 9.21 11.39
N GLU A 115 -22.00 8.11 12.11
CA GLU A 115 -20.77 7.93 12.89
C GLU A 115 -19.55 7.88 11.97
N ALA A 116 -19.55 6.99 10.97
CA ALA A 116 -18.44 6.92 10.00
C ALA A 116 -18.29 8.21 9.18
N THR A 117 -19.39 8.94 8.95
CA THR A 117 -19.33 10.25 8.28
C THR A 117 -18.63 11.26 9.17
N ALA A 118 -18.98 11.34 10.45
CA ALA A 118 -18.33 12.23 11.40
C ALA A 118 -16.86 11.89 11.62
N GLU A 119 -16.47 10.61 11.54
CA GLU A 119 -15.07 10.17 11.66
C GLU A 119 -14.15 10.74 10.57
N VAL A 120 -14.66 10.94 9.36
CA VAL A 120 -13.85 11.43 8.22
C VAL A 120 -13.99 12.92 7.99
N MET A 121 -15.12 13.53 8.36
CA MET A 121 -15.34 14.97 8.20
C MET A 121 -14.58 15.76 9.27
N ARG A 122 -14.09 16.95 8.91
CA ARG A 122 -13.37 17.87 9.78
C ARG A 122 -14.14 19.17 9.92
N GLU A 123 -13.94 19.87 11.02
CA GLU A 123 -14.69 21.10 11.34
C GLU A 123 -14.48 22.23 10.31
N ASP A 124 -13.33 22.26 9.64
CA ASP A 124 -13.00 23.21 8.58
C ASP A 124 -13.55 22.83 7.18
N GLY A 125 -14.35 21.76 7.13
CA GLY A 125 -14.98 21.23 5.92
C GLY A 125 -14.05 20.41 5.04
N PHE A 126 -12.86 20.04 5.52
CA PHE A 126 -12.05 19.01 4.88
C PHE A 126 -12.55 17.62 5.28
N MET A 127 -12.25 16.63 4.45
CA MET A 127 -12.45 15.22 4.72
C MET A 127 -11.09 14.53 4.76
N ASP A 128 -10.88 13.71 5.79
CA ASP A 128 -9.76 12.78 5.89
C ASP A 128 -9.98 11.59 4.97
N THR A 129 -9.09 11.45 3.99
CA THR A 129 -9.15 10.38 3.00
C THR A 129 -8.74 9.01 3.55
N GLY A 130 -8.04 8.99 4.69
CA GLY A 130 -7.34 7.80 5.20
C GLY A 130 -6.11 7.40 4.38
N ASP A 131 -5.76 8.17 3.34
CA ASP A 131 -4.53 8.01 2.57
C ASP A 131 -3.41 8.89 3.15
N MET A 132 -2.17 8.45 2.93
CA MET A 132 -0.94 9.12 3.33
C MET A 132 -0.20 9.62 2.09
N GLY A 133 0.47 10.75 2.21
CA GLY A 133 1.22 11.35 1.12
C GLY A 133 2.02 12.56 1.55
N TYR A 134 2.61 13.25 0.57
CA TYR A 134 3.33 14.50 0.74
C TYR A 134 3.15 15.39 -0.49
N LEU A 135 3.34 16.70 -0.32
CA LEU A 135 3.39 17.64 -1.43
C LEU A 135 4.80 17.72 -2.01
N LEU A 136 4.87 17.80 -3.34
CA LEU A 136 6.07 18.07 -4.12
C LEU A 136 5.76 19.16 -5.16
N ASP A 137 6.27 20.38 -4.93
CA ASP A 137 6.03 21.55 -5.79
C ASP A 137 4.53 21.83 -6.02
N GLY A 138 3.70 21.57 -5.01
CA GLY A 138 2.24 21.66 -5.07
C GLY A 138 1.53 20.53 -5.83
N GLU A 139 2.23 19.46 -6.17
CA GLU A 139 1.65 18.21 -6.66
C GLU A 139 1.58 17.17 -5.52
N ILE A 140 0.56 16.32 -5.52
CA ILE A 140 0.40 15.30 -4.48
C ILE A 140 1.13 14.00 -4.85
N VAL A 141 1.88 13.46 -3.90
CA VAL A 141 2.49 12.13 -3.99
C VAL A 141 1.85 11.21 -2.96
N ILE A 142 1.31 10.08 -3.41
CA ILE A 142 0.63 9.10 -2.55
C ILE A 142 1.63 8.04 -2.08
N THR A 143 1.70 7.83 -0.77
CA THR A 143 2.64 6.88 -0.15
C THR A 143 1.96 5.59 0.30
N GLY A 144 0.68 5.62 0.65
CA GLY A 144 -0.10 4.44 1.01
C GLY A 144 -1.37 4.79 1.79
N ARG A 145 -1.99 3.78 2.42
CA ARG A 145 -3.13 3.94 3.34
C ARG A 145 -2.63 4.03 4.78
N ALA A 146 -3.14 4.96 5.57
CA ALA A 146 -2.74 5.14 6.97
C ALA A 146 -3.03 3.89 7.81
N LYS A 147 -4.23 3.30 7.63
CA LYS A 147 -4.68 2.11 8.36
C LYS A 147 -3.96 0.82 7.98
N ASP A 148 -3.26 0.81 6.83
CA ASP A 148 -2.49 -0.34 6.37
C ASP A 148 -1.03 -0.27 6.85
N LEU A 149 -0.58 0.85 7.43
CA LEU A 149 0.81 1.03 7.82
C LEU A 149 1.19 0.07 8.96
N ILE A 150 2.27 -0.68 8.75
CA ILE A 150 2.81 -1.63 9.73
C ILE A 150 3.93 -0.94 10.53
N LEU A 151 3.88 -1.01 11.85
CA LEU A 151 4.89 -0.49 12.77
C LEU A 151 5.80 -1.62 13.24
N TYR A 152 6.96 -1.75 12.59
CA TYR A 152 7.90 -2.84 12.85
C TYR A 152 9.22 -2.33 13.44
N HIS A 153 9.45 -2.60 14.73
CA HIS A 153 10.61 -2.12 15.51
C HIS A 153 10.89 -0.61 15.34
N GLY A 154 9.84 0.21 15.45
CA GLY A 154 9.94 1.68 15.34
C GLY A 154 10.12 2.20 13.91
N ARG A 155 9.95 1.34 12.89
CA ARG A 155 9.97 1.73 11.47
C ARG A 155 8.59 1.60 10.87
N ASN A 156 8.24 2.57 10.04
CA ASN A 156 7.07 2.51 9.19
C ASN A 156 7.35 1.55 8.02
N ILE A 157 6.54 0.51 7.89
CA ILE A 157 6.61 -0.47 6.80
C ILE A 157 5.29 -0.42 6.04
N TRP A 158 5.40 -0.15 4.75
CA TRP A 158 4.27 -0.14 3.84
C TRP A 158 4.04 -1.56 3.33
N PRO A 159 2.85 -2.16 3.51
CA PRO A 159 2.60 -3.54 3.09
C PRO A 159 2.87 -3.78 1.60
N GLN A 160 2.62 -2.78 0.74
CA GLN A 160 2.92 -2.87 -0.69
C GLN A 160 4.42 -3.10 -0.98
N ASP A 161 5.32 -2.72 -0.07
CA ASP A 161 6.75 -3.01 -0.24
C ASP A 161 7.05 -4.48 0.03
N ILE A 162 6.36 -5.08 1.00
CA ILE A 162 6.45 -6.51 1.32
C ILE A 162 5.87 -7.31 0.16
N GLU A 163 4.67 -6.94 -0.28
CA GLU A 163 3.95 -7.60 -1.38
C GLU A 163 4.77 -7.54 -2.66
N TRP A 164 5.25 -6.34 -3.05
CA TRP A 164 6.06 -6.19 -4.26
C TRP A 164 7.33 -7.04 -4.22
N ALA A 165 8.01 -7.10 -3.07
CA ALA A 165 9.22 -7.91 -2.90
C ALA A 165 8.92 -9.41 -2.99
N ALA A 166 7.83 -9.87 -2.38
CA ALA A 166 7.38 -11.26 -2.46
C ALA A 166 6.97 -11.63 -3.89
N GLU A 167 6.27 -10.76 -4.60
CA GLU A 167 5.84 -10.98 -5.99
C GLU A 167 6.99 -11.06 -7.01
N GLN A 168 8.22 -10.67 -6.65
CA GLN A 168 9.41 -10.92 -7.48
C GLN A 168 9.90 -12.37 -7.40
N VAL A 169 9.30 -13.22 -6.56
CA VAL A 169 9.72 -14.60 -6.33
C VAL A 169 8.85 -15.54 -7.18
N GLU A 170 9.44 -16.17 -8.19
CA GLU A 170 8.76 -17.18 -9.00
C GLU A 170 8.22 -18.35 -8.14
N PRO A 171 6.99 -18.86 -8.37
CA PRO A 171 6.09 -18.56 -9.49
C PRO A 171 4.99 -17.53 -9.15
N LEU A 172 5.21 -16.65 -8.16
CA LEU A 172 4.22 -15.64 -7.77
C LEU A 172 4.03 -14.59 -8.87
N ARG A 173 2.83 -14.02 -8.90
CA ARG A 173 2.41 -13.00 -9.86
C ARG A 173 1.92 -11.76 -9.13
N SER A 174 1.81 -10.66 -9.86
CA SER A 174 1.18 -9.46 -9.32
C SER A 174 -0.25 -9.77 -8.85
N GLY A 175 -0.55 -9.39 -7.61
CA GLY A 175 -1.80 -9.67 -6.91
C GLY A 175 -1.84 -11.02 -6.17
N ASP A 176 -0.79 -11.84 -6.20
CA ASP A 176 -0.79 -13.12 -5.48
C ASP A 176 -0.50 -12.98 -3.97
N VAL A 177 -0.10 -11.79 -3.49
CA VAL A 177 0.38 -11.62 -2.12
C VAL A 177 -0.40 -10.55 -1.38
N ALA A 178 -0.74 -10.81 -0.11
CA ALA A 178 -1.27 -9.83 0.82
C ALA A 178 -0.44 -9.79 2.09
N ALA A 179 0.00 -8.59 2.49
CA ALA A 179 0.73 -8.39 3.75
C ALA A 179 -0.10 -7.56 4.74
N PHE A 180 -0.09 -7.95 6.01
CA PHE A 180 -0.72 -7.20 7.10
C PHE A 180 -0.05 -7.54 8.44
N ALA A 181 -0.26 -6.68 9.43
CA ALA A 181 0.17 -6.93 10.80
C ALA A 181 -0.95 -7.56 11.64
N LEU A 182 -0.54 -8.42 12.56
CA LEU A 182 -1.32 -8.88 13.70
C LEU A 182 -0.65 -8.39 14.99
N GLU A 183 -1.44 -8.18 16.04
CA GLU A 183 -0.89 -7.96 17.37
C GLU A 183 -0.19 -9.24 17.82
N GLY A 184 1.11 -9.16 18.12
CA GLY A 184 1.89 -10.26 18.66
C GLY A 184 2.14 -10.11 20.15
N ASP A 185 2.83 -11.09 20.72
CA ASP A 185 3.18 -11.11 22.14
C ASP A 185 4.04 -9.91 22.54
N GLY A 186 3.79 -9.34 23.72
CA GLY A 186 4.57 -8.23 24.26
C GLY A 186 4.35 -6.88 23.55
N GLY A 187 3.32 -6.75 22.71
CA GLY A 187 2.98 -5.49 22.04
C GLY A 187 3.78 -5.23 20.76
N HIS A 188 4.45 -6.24 20.22
CA HIS A 188 5.11 -6.16 18.91
C HIS A 188 4.19 -6.65 17.80
N GLU A 189 4.13 -5.93 16.68
CA GLU A 189 3.38 -6.39 15.51
C GLU A 189 4.08 -7.57 14.83
N LYS A 190 3.33 -8.66 14.62
CA LYS A 190 3.77 -9.80 13.81
C LYS A 190 3.31 -9.60 12.38
N VAL A 191 4.24 -9.68 11.42
CA VAL A 191 3.91 -9.44 10.00
C VAL A 191 3.55 -10.76 9.33
N ILE A 192 2.34 -10.82 8.79
CA ILE A 192 1.79 -11.98 8.09
C ILE A 192 1.79 -11.69 6.59
N VAL A 193 2.22 -12.68 5.81
CA VAL A 193 2.21 -12.64 4.35
C VAL A 193 1.41 -13.82 3.84
N LEU A 194 0.22 -13.57 3.33
CA LEU A 194 -0.57 -14.57 2.61
C LEU A 194 -0.08 -14.61 1.16
N ALA A 195 0.35 -15.78 0.67
CA ALA A 195 0.82 -15.96 -0.69
C ALA A 195 0.05 -17.07 -1.41
N GLN A 196 -0.59 -16.73 -2.54
CA GLN A 196 -1.33 -17.70 -3.35
C GLN A 196 -0.36 -18.68 -4.01
N CYS A 197 -0.47 -19.96 -3.65
CA CYS A 197 0.42 -21.01 -4.13
C CYS A 197 -0.31 -21.97 -5.07
N ARG A 198 0.37 -22.34 -6.16
CA ARG A 198 -0.11 -23.29 -7.19
C ARG A 198 0.67 -24.60 -7.20
N LEU A 199 1.73 -24.68 -6.39
CA LEU A 199 2.56 -25.88 -6.23
C LEU A 199 1.75 -26.95 -5.49
N LYS A 200 2.19 -28.20 -5.60
CA LYS A 200 1.56 -29.34 -4.92
C LYS A 200 2.56 -30.14 -4.09
N ASP A 201 3.82 -30.09 -4.46
CA ASP A 201 4.89 -30.77 -3.74
C ASP A 201 5.24 -30.01 -2.44
N PRO A 202 5.25 -30.67 -1.27
CA PRO A 202 5.55 -30.02 0.00
C PRO A 202 6.97 -29.43 0.10
N GLU A 203 7.97 -30.03 -0.54
CA GLU A 203 9.34 -29.51 -0.51
C GLU A 203 9.45 -28.22 -1.34
N GLU A 204 8.82 -28.20 -2.53
CA GLU A 204 8.74 -26.99 -3.35
C GLU A 204 7.96 -25.85 -2.66
N MET A 205 6.92 -26.18 -1.88
CA MET A 205 6.18 -25.20 -1.08
C MET A 205 7.03 -24.60 0.03
N GLU A 206 7.82 -25.40 0.74
CA GLU A 206 8.69 -24.91 1.80
C GLU A 206 9.87 -24.08 1.26
N ASP A 207 10.44 -24.50 0.12
CA ASP A 207 11.41 -23.69 -0.62
C ASP A 207 10.82 -22.34 -1.03
N LEU A 208 9.58 -22.32 -1.55
CA LEU A 208 8.89 -21.07 -1.88
C LEU A 208 8.72 -20.16 -0.65
N ARG A 209 8.29 -20.70 0.51
CA ARG A 209 8.18 -19.93 1.76
C ARG A 209 9.52 -19.30 2.14
N THR A 210 10.58 -20.08 2.11
CA THR A 210 11.94 -19.63 2.45
C THR A 210 12.40 -18.53 1.51
N ARG A 211 12.19 -18.69 0.19
CA ARG A 211 12.57 -17.68 -0.81
C ARG A 211 11.78 -16.38 -0.66
N ILE A 212 10.47 -16.45 -0.37
CA ILE A 212 9.64 -15.27 -0.10
C ILE A 212 10.18 -14.54 1.14
N SER A 213 10.36 -15.26 2.25
CA SER A 213 10.89 -14.68 3.50
C SER A 213 12.24 -13.98 3.27
N ALA A 214 13.18 -14.64 2.58
CA ALA A 214 14.48 -14.06 2.26
C ALA A 214 14.40 -12.83 1.34
N ALA A 215 13.48 -12.82 0.37
CA ALA A 215 13.27 -11.67 -0.52
C ALA A 215 12.70 -10.47 0.24
N VAL A 216 11.69 -10.70 1.07
CA VAL A 216 11.09 -9.67 1.93
C VAL A 216 12.10 -9.13 2.92
N HIS A 217 12.83 -9.99 3.63
CA HIS A 217 13.85 -9.56 4.57
C HIS A 217 14.94 -8.71 3.90
N ARG A 218 15.43 -9.12 2.73
CA ARG A 218 16.42 -8.35 1.97
C ARG A 218 15.88 -6.99 1.52
N ALA A 219 14.63 -6.95 1.09
CA ALA A 219 14.03 -5.73 0.54
C ALA A 219 13.63 -4.74 1.65
N VAL A 220 12.95 -5.19 2.70
CA VAL A 220 12.35 -4.31 3.71
C VAL A 220 12.95 -4.44 5.11
N GLY A 221 13.72 -5.48 5.37
CA GLY A 221 14.33 -5.77 6.67
C GLY A 221 13.32 -6.24 7.72
N VAL A 222 12.28 -6.96 7.29
CA VAL A 222 11.17 -7.43 8.13
C VAL A 222 11.17 -8.95 8.14
N GLU A 223 10.94 -9.54 9.31
CA GLU A 223 10.68 -10.97 9.45
C GLU A 223 9.17 -11.19 9.35
N CYS A 224 8.77 -12.15 8.51
CA CYS A 224 7.36 -12.40 8.22
C CYS A 224 7.03 -13.88 8.36
N ASP A 225 5.83 -14.17 8.85
CA ASP A 225 5.24 -15.50 8.71
C ASP A 225 4.62 -15.61 7.31
N ILE A 226 5.17 -16.53 6.51
CA ILE A 226 4.65 -16.78 5.17
C ILE A 226 3.58 -17.86 5.26
N VAL A 227 2.35 -17.53 4.92
CA VAL A 227 1.22 -18.47 4.88
C VAL A 227 0.84 -18.70 3.42
N LEU A 228 1.07 -19.92 2.94
CA LEU A 228 0.64 -20.31 1.60
C LEU A 228 -0.86 -20.61 1.60
N VAL A 229 -1.58 -20.04 0.64
CA VAL A 229 -3.04 -20.18 0.51
C VAL A 229 -3.39 -20.64 -0.91
N PRO A 230 -4.56 -21.29 -1.11
CA PRO A 230 -4.99 -21.68 -2.45
C PRO A 230 -5.13 -20.47 -3.39
N PRO A 231 -5.01 -20.67 -4.72
CA PRO A 231 -5.27 -19.60 -5.67
C PRO A 231 -6.71 -19.09 -5.57
N LYS A 232 -6.92 -17.79 -5.81
CA LYS A 232 -8.22 -17.10 -5.73
C LYS A 232 -8.81 -17.03 -4.32
N SER A 233 -7.98 -17.19 -3.28
CA SER A 233 -8.42 -17.02 -1.89
C SER A 233 -8.35 -15.57 -1.41
N LEU A 234 -7.52 -14.74 -2.04
CA LEU A 234 -7.37 -13.34 -1.63
C LEU A 234 -8.54 -12.47 -2.14
N PRO A 235 -9.09 -11.59 -1.29
CA PRO A 235 -10.19 -10.71 -1.67
C PRO A 235 -9.71 -9.48 -2.45
N PHE A 236 -10.41 -9.17 -3.53
CA PHE A 236 -10.23 -7.96 -4.32
C PHE A 236 -11.49 -7.09 -4.25
N THR A 237 -11.31 -5.78 -4.37
CA THR A 237 -12.41 -4.83 -4.60
C THR A 237 -13.02 -5.05 -5.98
N SER A 238 -14.20 -4.49 -6.23
CA SER A 238 -14.82 -4.50 -7.57
C SER A 238 -13.95 -3.84 -8.65
N SER A 239 -13.03 -2.96 -8.24
CA SER A 239 -12.02 -2.32 -9.10
C SER A 239 -10.73 -3.14 -9.25
N GLY A 240 -10.69 -4.37 -8.74
CA GLY A 240 -9.55 -5.28 -8.88
C GLY A 240 -8.36 -4.99 -7.97
N LYS A 241 -8.51 -4.13 -6.95
CA LYS A 241 -7.45 -3.86 -5.97
C LYS A 241 -7.52 -4.87 -4.82
N LEU A 242 -6.37 -5.39 -4.39
CA LEU A 242 -6.30 -6.23 -3.20
C LEU A 242 -6.85 -5.49 -1.98
N SER A 243 -7.68 -6.16 -1.18
CA SER A 243 -8.18 -5.63 0.09
C SER A 243 -7.48 -6.31 1.26
N ARG A 244 -6.43 -5.67 1.80
CA ARG A 244 -5.66 -6.19 2.95
C ARG A 244 -6.51 -6.36 4.20
N SER A 245 -7.36 -5.37 4.51
CA SER A 245 -8.26 -5.43 5.66
C SER A 245 -9.23 -6.60 5.57
N LYS A 246 -9.81 -6.87 4.38
CA LYS A 246 -10.66 -8.03 4.17
C LYS A 246 -9.88 -9.33 4.19
N ALA A 247 -8.67 -9.37 3.62
CA ALA A 247 -7.79 -10.54 3.67
C ALA A 247 -7.44 -10.92 5.11
N ARG A 248 -7.07 -9.92 5.93
CA ARG A 248 -6.84 -10.07 7.37
C ARG A 248 -8.08 -10.59 8.08
N ALA A 249 -9.25 -9.97 7.85
CA ALA A 249 -10.49 -10.40 8.50
C ALA A 249 -10.89 -11.85 8.14
N MET A 250 -10.84 -12.20 6.85
CA MET A 250 -11.13 -13.56 6.38
C MET A 250 -10.11 -14.58 6.90
N PHE A 251 -8.84 -14.20 6.99
CA PHE A 251 -7.81 -15.04 7.60
C PHE A 251 -8.08 -15.23 9.08
N LEU A 252 -8.40 -14.21 9.85
CA LEU A 252 -8.73 -14.38 11.27
C LEU A 252 -10.00 -15.20 11.48
N ALA A 253 -11.01 -15.04 10.61
CA ALA A 253 -12.27 -15.78 10.68
C ALA A 253 -12.18 -17.26 10.24
N GLY A 254 -11.02 -17.75 9.77
CA GLY A 254 -10.91 -19.13 9.27
C GLY A 254 -11.43 -19.33 7.84
N GLU A 255 -11.82 -18.26 7.14
CA GLU A 255 -12.36 -18.34 5.77
C GLU A 255 -11.27 -18.54 4.72
N ILE A 256 -10.05 -18.05 4.98
CA ILE A 256 -8.87 -18.37 4.19
C ILE A 256 -8.18 -19.57 4.85
N LEU A 257 -8.21 -20.71 4.16
CA LEU A 257 -7.61 -21.96 4.63
C LEU A 257 -6.15 -22.06 4.15
N PRO A 258 -5.17 -22.12 5.06
CA PRO A 258 -3.78 -22.36 4.69
C PRO A 258 -3.59 -23.74 4.03
N LEU A 259 -2.69 -23.81 3.05
CA LEU A 259 -2.25 -25.09 2.49
C LEU A 259 -1.43 -25.86 3.52
N GLN A 260 -1.67 -27.15 3.68
CA GLN A 260 -0.90 -27.96 4.64
C GLN A 260 0.51 -28.22 4.10
N VAL A 261 1.53 -27.75 4.84
CA VAL A 261 2.96 -27.95 4.55
C VAL A 261 3.65 -28.23 5.88
N PRO A 262 4.68 -29.10 5.96
CA PRO A 262 5.47 -29.25 7.19
C PRO A 262 6.01 -27.89 7.65
N GLY A 263 5.78 -27.50 8.91
CA GLY A 263 6.17 -26.18 9.43
C GLY A 263 5.24 -25.02 9.02
N ASN A 264 4.07 -25.32 8.42
CA ASN A 264 3.05 -24.30 8.22
C ASN A 264 2.26 -24.03 9.50
N ASP A 265 2.79 -23.12 10.29
CA ASP A 265 2.12 -22.61 11.49
C ASP A 265 0.86 -21.81 11.13
N GLY A 266 0.48 -21.61 9.86
CA GLY A 266 -0.68 -20.80 9.46
C GLY A 266 -1.99 -21.20 10.16
N ALA A 267 -2.22 -22.49 10.40
CA ALA A 267 -3.38 -22.98 11.15
C ALA A 267 -3.22 -22.75 12.67
N GLU A 268 -2.01 -22.90 13.20
CA GLU A 268 -1.69 -22.63 14.61
C GLU A 268 -1.73 -21.12 14.93
N LEU A 269 -1.31 -20.28 13.98
CA LEU A 269 -1.31 -18.84 14.03
C LEU A 269 -2.74 -18.29 13.96
N GLN A 270 -3.57 -18.88 13.09
CA GLN A 270 -5.01 -18.62 13.03
C GLN A 270 -5.72 -19.06 14.32
N ALA A 271 -5.29 -20.17 14.94
CA ALA A 271 -5.82 -20.62 16.22
C ALA A 271 -5.34 -19.74 17.40
N ALA A 272 -4.08 -19.33 17.41
CA ALA A 272 -3.47 -18.52 18.48
C ALA A 272 -4.05 -17.10 18.55
N VAL A 273 -4.45 -16.53 17.40
CA VAL A 273 -5.06 -15.19 17.36
C VAL A 273 -6.55 -15.22 17.73
N ASN A 274 -7.20 -16.40 17.66
CA ASN A 274 -8.60 -16.58 18.02
C ASN A 274 -8.82 -17.09 19.46
N ALA A 275 -7.74 -17.42 20.18
CA ALA A 275 -7.75 -17.90 21.57
C ALA A 275 -7.64 -16.72 22.55
#